data_AF-A0A4Q5WVC2-F1
#
_entry.id   AF-A0A4Q5WVC2-F1
#
_cell.length_a   1.000
_cell.length_b   1.000
_cell.length_c   1.000
_cell.angle_alpha   90.00
_cell.angle_beta   90.00
_cell.angle_gamma   90.00
#
_symmetry.space_group_name_H-M   'P 1'
#
loop_
_entity.id
_entity.type
_entity.pdbx_description
1 polymer ?
#
loop_
_entity_poly.entity_id
_entity_poly.type
_entity_poly.pdbx_seq_one_letter_code
_entity_poly.pdbx_strand_id
1 'polypeptide(L)'
;MRRSSLALALLLHTAAATAQPLPSPKEHFGFSIGDDYQLASYTQTEAYFRKLAAASDRIRLTDIGRTEEGRTQWMLVVSAPENLARL
;
A
#
# COMPACT_ATOMS: atom_id res chain seq x y z
N MET A 1 17.54 -1.02 -41.28
CA MET A 1 18.00 -1.37 -39.91
C MET A 1 17.57 -0.36 -38.83
N ARG A 2 17.39 0.94 -39.12
CA ARG A 2 17.02 1.96 -38.08
C ARG A 2 15.56 1.94 -37.61
N ARG A 3 14.63 1.42 -38.40
CA ARG A 3 13.20 1.32 -38.03
C ARG A 3 12.90 0.19 -37.03
N SER A 4 13.68 -0.89 -37.09
CA SER A 4 13.56 -2.03 -36.18
C SER A 4 13.98 -1.69 -34.74
N SER A 5 14.91 -0.75 -34.57
CA SER A 5 15.38 -0.27 -33.26
C SER A 5 14.32 0.55 -32.51
N LEU A 6 13.46 1.29 -33.23
CA LEU A 6 12.37 2.07 -32.64
C LEU A 6 11.22 1.18 -32.12
N ALA A 7 10.93 0.08 -32.81
CA ALA A 7 9.91 -0.88 -32.37
C ALA A 7 10.31 -1.58 -31.07
N LEU A 8 11.60 -1.89 -30.89
CA LEU A 8 12.11 -2.53 -29.67
C LEU A 8 12.09 -1.58 -28.47
N ALA A 9 12.37 -0.28 -28.67
CA ALA A 9 12.33 0.73 -27.61
C ALA A 9 10.90 1.00 -27.10
N LEU A 10 9.88 0.88 -27.97
CA LEU A 10 8.48 1.05 -27.59
C LEU A 10 7.95 -0.16 -26.78
N LEU A 11 8.40 -1.38 -27.10
CA LEU A 11 8.06 -2.60 -26.36
C LEU A 11 8.65 -2.65 -24.94
N LEU A 12 9.78 -1.99 -24.70
CA LEU A 12 10.38 -1.83 -23.37
C LEU A 12 9.65 -0.79 -22.51
N HIS A 13 8.97 0.18 -23.12
CA HIS A 13 8.16 1.20 -22.42
C HIS A 13 6.79 0.67 -21.96
N THR A 14 6.36 -0.47 -22.49
CA THR A 14 5.11 -1.15 -22.09
C THR A 14 5.32 -2.20 -21.00
N ALA A 15 6.43 -2.15 -20.26
CA ALA A 15 6.49 -2.76 -18.94
C ALA A 15 5.51 -2.01 -18.02
N ALA A 16 4.22 -2.25 -18.26
CA ALA A 16 3.13 -1.78 -17.45
C ALA A 16 3.46 -2.13 -16.01
N ALA A 17 3.44 -1.10 -15.14
CA ALA A 17 3.55 -1.28 -13.72
C ALA A 17 2.50 -2.32 -13.30
N THR A 18 2.93 -3.57 -13.13
CA THR A 18 2.09 -4.60 -12.56
C THR A 18 1.86 -4.16 -11.13
N ALA A 19 0.68 -3.63 -10.83
CA ALA A 19 0.31 -3.33 -9.46
C ALA A 19 0.53 -4.63 -8.66
N GLN A 20 1.41 -4.59 -7.67
CA GLN A 20 1.58 -5.73 -6.78
C GLN A 20 0.20 -6.04 -6.21
N PRO A 21 -0.28 -7.29 -6.27
CA PRO A 21 -1.57 -7.64 -5.73
C PRO A 21 -1.54 -7.38 -4.22
N LEU A 22 -2.19 -6.29 -3.82
CA LEU A 22 -2.37 -5.94 -2.41
C LEU A 22 -3.57 -6.75 -1.90
N PRO A 23 -3.48 -7.37 -0.71
CA PRO A 23 -4.63 -8.03 -0.13
C PRO A 23 -5.72 -6.99 0.09
N SER A 24 -6.94 -7.30 -0.34
CA SER A 24 -8.11 -6.51 0.01
C SER A 24 -8.38 -6.61 1.52
N PRO A 25 -9.17 -5.67 2.09
CA PRO A 25 -9.58 -5.78 3.49
C PRO A 25 -10.25 -7.14 3.79
N LYS A 26 -11.13 -7.62 2.90
CA LYS A 26 -11.83 -8.89 3.09
C LYS A 26 -10.88 -10.09 3.11
N GLU A 27 -9.87 -10.11 2.25
CA GLU A 27 -8.86 -11.18 2.24
C GLU A 27 -7.98 -11.18 3.49
N HIS A 28 -7.70 -10.01 4.07
CA HIS A 28 -6.88 -9.92 5.29
C HIS A 28 -7.70 -10.15 6.58
N PHE A 29 -8.89 -9.56 6.68
CA PHE A 29 -9.72 -9.63 7.89
C PHE A 29 -10.64 -10.84 7.91
N GLY A 30 -10.97 -11.44 6.76
CA GLY A 30 -11.89 -12.57 6.63
C GLY A 30 -13.37 -12.18 6.56
N PHE A 31 -13.68 -10.89 6.65
CA PHE A 31 -15.02 -10.30 6.59
C PHE A 31 -14.97 -8.93 5.88
N SER A 32 -16.12 -8.45 5.43
CA SER A 32 -16.23 -7.11 4.84
C SER A 32 -16.30 -6.07 5.97
N ILE A 33 -15.59 -4.95 5.82
CA ILE A 33 -15.68 -3.87 6.81
C ILE A 33 -17.12 -3.38 6.88
N GLY A 34 -17.71 -3.44 8.08
CA GLY A 34 -19.11 -3.08 8.33
C GLY A 34 -20.08 -4.26 8.40
N ASP A 35 -19.62 -5.50 8.21
CA ASP A 35 -20.44 -6.70 8.44
C ASP A 35 -20.93 -6.76 9.91
N ASP A 36 -22.16 -7.25 10.13
CA ASP A 36 -22.77 -7.34 11.45
C ASP A 36 -21.91 -8.15 12.42
N TYR A 37 -21.75 -7.63 13.64
CA TYR A 37 -20.93 -8.22 14.70
C TYR A 37 -19.46 -8.46 14.34
N GLN A 38 -18.94 -7.78 13.31
CA GLN A 38 -17.53 -7.83 12.92
C GLN A 38 -16.84 -6.48 13.14
N LEU A 39 -15.72 -6.49 13.86
CA LEU A 39 -14.90 -5.30 14.08
C LEU A 39 -13.41 -5.65 13.95
N ALA A 40 -12.72 -4.96 13.06
CA ALA A 40 -11.27 -5.07 12.96
C ALA A 40 -10.62 -4.47 14.21
N SER A 41 -9.93 -5.30 14.98
CA SER A 41 -9.13 -4.80 16.11
C SER A 41 -7.97 -3.94 15.62
N TYR A 42 -7.44 -3.10 16.50
CA TYR A 42 -6.25 -2.32 16.19
C TYR A 42 -5.07 -3.21 15.78
N THR A 43 -4.84 -4.36 16.43
CA THR A 43 -3.70 -5.24 16.10
C THR A 43 -3.85 -5.81 14.69
N GLN A 44 -5.07 -6.19 14.29
CA GLN A 44 -5.34 -6.64 12.92
C GLN A 44 -5.17 -5.51 11.91
N THR A 45 -5.59 -4.29 12.26
CA THR A 45 -5.47 -3.10 11.41
C THR A 45 -4.02 -2.67 11.23
N GLU A 46 -3.22 -2.65 12.31
CA GLU A 46 -1.78 -2.42 12.25
C GLU A 46 -1.08 -3.45 11.35
N ALA A 47 -1.39 -4.73 11.53
CA ALA A 47 -0.83 -5.79 10.69
C ALA A 47 -1.19 -5.60 9.20
N TYR A 48 -2.41 -5.15 8.91
CA TYR A 48 -2.84 -4.84 7.54
C TYR A 48 -2.04 -3.67 6.95
N PHE A 49 -1.95 -2.55 7.67
CA PHE A 49 -1.23 -1.37 7.20
C PHE A 49 0.26 -1.62 7.00
N ARG A 50 0.89 -2.43 7.86
CA ARG A 50 2.29 -2.87 7.67
C ARG A 50 2.46 -3.69 6.40
N LYS A 51 1.54 -4.61 6.10
CA LYS A 51 1.58 -5.37 4.83
C LYS A 51 1.43 -4.44 3.63
N LEU A 52 0.50 -3.48 3.68
CA LEU A 52 0.30 -2.52 2.60
C LEU A 52 1.54 -1.65 2.37
N ALA A 53 2.11 -1.09 3.44
CA ALA A 53 3.31 -0.25 3.36
C ALA A 53 4.56 -1.03 2.88
N ALA A 54 4.65 -2.32 3.21
CA ALA A 54 5.74 -3.17 2.72
C ALA A 54 5.60 -3.55 1.23
N ALA A 55 4.38 -3.52 0.69
CA ALA A 55 4.07 -3.99 -0.66
C ALA A 55 3.79 -2.86 -1.67
N SER A 56 3.80 -1.58 -1.25
CA SER A 56 3.50 -0.44 -2.12
C SER A 56 4.44 0.74 -1.88
N ASP A 57 5.02 1.27 -2.96
CA ASP A 57 5.80 2.51 -3.00
C ASP A 57 4.93 3.78 -2.85
N ARG A 58 3.60 3.63 -2.83
CA ARG A 58 2.61 4.70 -2.69
C ARG A 58 2.10 4.88 -1.26
N ILE A 59 2.59 4.06 -0.33
CA ILE A 59 2.10 4.02 1.06
C ILE A 59 3.29 4.19 2.00
N ARG A 60 3.21 5.17 2.90
CA ARG A 60 4.15 5.35 4.01
C ARG A 60 3.41 5.21 5.34
N LEU A 61 3.88 4.32 6.19
CA LEU A 61 3.38 4.16 7.56
C LEU A 61 4.32 4.90 8.52
N THR A 62 3.79 5.91 9.21
CA THR A 62 4.56 6.79 10.10
C THR A 62 4.10 6.61 11.54
N ASP A 63 5.04 6.41 12.46
CA ASP A 63 4.79 6.50 13.91
C ASP A 63 4.69 7.98 14.29
N ILE A 64 3.54 8.41 14.83
CA ILE A 64 3.31 9.79 15.28
C ILE A 64 3.26 9.94 16.80
N GLY A 65 3.71 8.92 17.55
CA GLY A 65 3.76 8.92 19.00
C GLY A 65 2.99 7.76 19.63
N ARG A 66 2.69 7.90 20.92
CA ARG A 66 1.92 6.90 21.69
C ARG A 66 0.56 7.45 22.07
N THR A 67 -0.44 6.59 22.04
CA THR A 67 -1.75 6.81 22.66
C THR A 67 -1.63 6.78 24.20
N GLU A 68 -2.68 7.19 24.91
CA GLU A 68 -2.75 7.14 26.39
C GLU A 68 -2.59 5.73 26.95
N GLU A 69 -3.03 4.71 26.20
CA GLU A 69 -2.85 3.29 26.54
C GLU A 69 -1.43 2.78 26.18
N GLY A 70 -0.54 3.68 25.76
CA GLY A 70 0.83 3.37 25.44
C GLY A 70 0.99 2.60 24.13
N ARG A 71 0.02 2.60 23.20
CA ARG A 71 0.11 1.95 21.87
C ARG A 71 0.64 2.93 20.83
N THR A 72 1.35 2.46 19.79
CA THR A 72 1.76 3.36 18.69
C THR A 72 0.52 3.99 18.06
N GLN A 73 0.57 5.29 17.79
CA GLN A 73 -0.41 5.93 16.94
C GLN A 73 0.16 5.98 15.52
N TRP A 74 -0.42 5.19 14.63
CA TRP A 74 0.03 5.10 13.24
C TRP A 74 -0.68 6.13 12.37
N MET A 75 0.08 6.82 11.52
CA MET A 75 -0.44 7.61 10.40
C MET A 75 -0.11 6.90 9.08
N LEU A 76 -1.14 6.64 8.28
CA LEU A 76 -0.99 6.07 6.95
C LEU A 76 -1.06 7.20 5.91
N VAL A 77 0.05 7.48 5.24
CA VAL A 77 0.12 8.47 4.17
C VAL A 77 0.06 7.77 2.82
N VAL A 78 -0.95 8.10 2.01
CA VAL A 78 -1.14 7.54 0.68
C VAL A 78 -0.97 8.65 -0.34
N SER A 79 0.02 8.53 -1.23
CA SER A 79 0.28 9.54 -2.27
C SER A 79 1.00 8.93 -3.47
N ALA A 80 1.30 9.75 -4.47
CA ALA A 80 2.22 9.37 -5.54
C ALA A 80 3.67 9.24 -4.99
N PRO A 81 4.50 8.32 -5.51
CA PRO A 81 5.86 8.12 -4.99
C PRO A 81 6.70 9.41 -4.99
N GLU A 82 6.51 10.28 -5.98
CA GLU A 82 7.24 11.54 -6.13
C GLU A 82 6.89 12.55 -5.01
N ASN A 83 5.66 12.50 -4.50
CA ASN A 83 5.25 13.32 -3.35
C ASN A 83 5.85 12.76 -2.05
N LEU A 84 5.84 11.44 -1.87
CA LEU A 84 6.42 10.80 -0.69
C LEU A 84 7.93 11.00 -0.60
N ALA A 85 8.63 11.07 -1.74
CA ALA A 85 10.06 11.36 -1.78
C ALA A 85 10.42 12.79 -1.28
N ARG A 86 9.43 13.68 -1.15
CA ARG A 86 9.59 15.08 -0.72
C ARG A 86 9.07 15.37 0.69
N LEU A 87 8.54 14.35 1.38
CA LEU A 87 8.09 14.43 2.77
C LEU A 87 9.22 14.17 3.75
#